data_AF-A0A9D6E9Z4-F1
#
_entry.id   AF-A0A9D6E9Z4-F1
#
_cell.length_a   1.000
_cell.length_b   1.000
_cell.length_c   1.000
_cell.angle_alpha   90.00
_cell.angle_beta   90.00
_cell.angle_gamma   90.00
#
_symmetry.space_group_name_H-M   'P 1'
#
loop_
_entity.id
_entity.type
_entity.pdbx_description
1 polymer ?
#
loop_
_entity_poly.entity_id
_entity_poly.type
_entity_poly.pdbx_seq_one_letter_code
_entity_poly.pdbx_strand_id
1 'polypeptide(L)'
;MSQFPRTEADIAALALVVIEGLEQAADDFPNPPVPAAELRAKLEAFHTANTGAIAADTAAQGQHAVKDDALADLAHSLRVDLKYGEFAARDEPEKLKRLGWSPRREGTPLPPVKCETSASGARGTPG
;
A
#
# COMPACT_ATOMS: atom_id res chain seq x y z
N MET A 1 -21.70 -7.76 -28.79
CA MET A 1 -20.26 -8.05 -28.91
C MET A 1 -19.78 -8.57 -27.56
N SER A 2 -19.17 -9.75 -27.51
CA SER A 2 -18.52 -10.24 -26.30
C SER A 2 -17.33 -9.34 -25.96
N GLN A 3 -17.20 -8.91 -24.71
CA GLN A 3 -16.08 -8.07 -24.29
C GLN A 3 -14.91 -8.94 -23.83
N PHE A 4 -13.69 -8.53 -24.15
CA PHE A 4 -12.49 -9.17 -23.62
C PHE A 4 -12.38 -8.89 -22.10
N PRO A 5 -12.04 -9.88 -21.27
CA PRO A 5 -11.89 -9.70 -19.83
C PRO A 5 -10.78 -8.71 -19.47
N ARG A 6 -10.90 -8.07 -18.30
CA ARG A 6 -9.94 -7.07 -17.81
C ARG A 6 -9.17 -7.49 -16.57
N THR A 7 -9.64 -8.51 -15.86
CA THR A 7 -8.96 -9.01 -14.66
C THR A 7 -8.01 -10.13 -15.05
N GLU A 8 -6.89 -10.25 -14.32
CA GLU A 8 -5.90 -11.28 -14.59
C GLU A 8 -6.49 -12.70 -14.45
N ALA A 9 -7.35 -12.90 -13.44
CA ALA A 9 -8.04 -14.17 -13.21
C ALA A 9 -8.97 -14.53 -14.37
N ASP A 10 -9.76 -13.57 -14.87
CA ASP A 10 -10.67 -13.82 -15.99
C ASP A 10 -9.90 -14.07 -17.30
N ILE A 11 -8.75 -13.40 -17.49
CA ILE A 11 -7.87 -13.63 -18.66
C ILE A 11 -7.27 -15.04 -18.60
N ALA A 12 -6.77 -15.47 -17.44
CA ALA A 12 -6.22 -16.81 -17.25
C ALA A 12 -7.28 -17.91 -17.44
N ALA A 13 -8.49 -17.70 -16.91
CA ALA A 13 -9.63 -18.60 -17.12
C ALA A 13 -10.01 -18.68 -18.59
N LEU A 14 -10.09 -17.54 -19.29
CA LEU A 14 -10.34 -17.51 -20.73
C LEU A 14 -9.25 -18.24 -21.51
N ALA A 15 -7.97 -18.07 -21.14
CA ALA A 15 -6.86 -18.75 -21.81
C ALA A 15 -7.01 -20.27 -21.72
N LEU A 16 -7.37 -20.82 -20.55
CA LEU A 16 -7.61 -22.25 -20.38
C LEU A 16 -8.73 -22.76 -21.30
N VAL A 17 -9.87 -22.05 -21.32
CA VAL A 17 -11.02 -22.41 -22.17
C VAL A 17 -10.65 -22.35 -23.65
N VAL A 18 -9.89 -21.34 -24.08
CA VAL A 18 -9.43 -21.20 -25.48
C VAL A 18 -8.47 -22.32 -25.85
N ILE A 19 -7.54 -22.68 -24.97
CA ILE A 19 -6.60 -23.80 -25.20
C ILE A 19 -7.38 -25.10 -25.41
N GLU A 20 -8.30 -25.43 -24.51
CA GLU A 20 -9.13 -26.64 -24.63
C GLU A 20 -9.98 -26.60 -25.92
N GLY A 21 -10.59 -25.46 -26.23
CA GLY A 21 -11.38 -25.28 -27.45
C GLY A 21 -10.56 -25.49 -28.72
N LEU A 22 -9.34 -24.94 -28.80
CA LEU A 22 -8.45 -25.12 -29.95
C LEU A 22 -7.97 -26.57 -30.11
N GLU A 23 -7.82 -27.30 -29.02
CA GLU A 23 -7.43 -28.72 -29.06
C GLU A 23 -8.57 -29.63 -29.50
N GLN A 24 -9.80 -29.32 -29.09
CA GLN A 24 -10.99 -30.12 -29.44
C GLN A 24 -11.56 -29.77 -30.83
N ALA A 25 -11.40 -28.51 -31.28
CA ALA A 25 -11.93 -28.01 -32.56
C ALA A 25 -10.81 -27.78 -33.59
N ALA A 26 -9.81 -28.66 -33.63
CA ALA A 26 -8.67 -28.54 -34.54
C ALA A 26 -9.07 -28.54 -36.03
N ASP A 27 -10.16 -29.22 -36.39
CA ASP A 27 -10.69 -29.22 -37.76
C ASP A 27 -11.29 -27.86 -38.17
N ASP A 28 -11.90 -27.14 -37.23
CA ASP A 28 -12.48 -25.82 -37.46
C ASP A 28 -11.41 -24.72 -37.46
N PHE A 29 -10.34 -24.92 -36.70
CA PHE A 29 -9.21 -23.99 -36.57
C PHE A 29 -7.87 -24.69 -36.85
N PRO A 30 -7.58 -25.08 -38.10
CA PRO A 30 -6.42 -25.90 -38.43
C PRO A 30 -5.09 -25.15 -38.36
N ASN A 31 -5.10 -23.81 -38.40
CA ASN A 31 -3.89 -22.99 -38.34
C ASN A 31 -4.11 -21.72 -37.51
N PRO A 32 -4.29 -21.85 -36.18
CA PRO A 32 -4.49 -20.70 -35.31
C PRO A 32 -3.20 -19.86 -35.28
N PRO A 33 -3.28 -18.51 -35.32
CA PRO A 33 -2.11 -17.64 -35.28
C PRO A 33 -1.23 -17.83 -34.04
N VAL A 34 -1.83 -18.23 -32.92
CA VAL A 34 -1.13 -18.68 -31.72
C VAL A 34 -1.61 -20.09 -31.42
N PRO A 35 -0.75 -21.11 -31.49
CA PRO A 35 -1.15 -22.49 -31.24
C PRO A 35 -1.45 -22.73 -29.76
N ALA A 36 -2.32 -23.72 -29.49
CA ALA A 36 -2.72 -24.10 -28.12
C ALA A 36 -1.53 -24.41 -27.21
N ALA A 37 -0.49 -25.06 -27.75
CA ALA A 37 0.74 -25.36 -27.03
C ALA A 37 1.49 -24.09 -26.58
N GLU A 38 1.54 -23.06 -27.44
CA GLU A 38 2.18 -21.78 -27.08
C GLU A 38 1.34 -21.02 -26.05
N LEU A 39 0.02 -21.01 -26.19
CA LEU A 39 -0.88 -20.42 -25.18
C LEU A 39 -0.73 -21.10 -23.82
N ARG A 40 -0.61 -22.44 -23.79
CA ARG A 40 -0.38 -23.19 -22.55
C ARG A 40 0.95 -22.81 -21.90
N ALA A 41 2.01 -22.66 -22.68
CA ALA A 41 3.30 -22.20 -22.15
C ALA A 41 3.22 -20.78 -21.56
N LYS A 42 2.48 -19.87 -22.20
CA LYS A 42 2.26 -18.50 -21.67
C LYS A 42 1.43 -18.52 -20.39
N LEU A 43 0.40 -19.36 -20.32
CA LEU A 43 -0.43 -19.50 -19.12
C LEU A 43 0.38 -20.02 -17.93
N GLU A 44 1.24 -21.01 -18.15
CA GLU A 44 2.12 -21.55 -17.10
C GLU A 44 3.16 -20.52 -16.62
N ALA A 45 3.74 -19.77 -17.55
CA ALA A 45 4.65 -18.67 -17.22
C ALA A 45 3.95 -17.58 -16.40
N PHE A 46 2.70 -17.25 -16.74
CA PHE A 46 1.88 -16.32 -15.95
C PHE A 46 1.61 -16.87 -14.53
N HIS A 47 1.21 -18.13 -14.38
CA HIS A 47 0.98 -18.73 -13.06
C HIS A 47 2.24 -18.74 -12.19
N THR A 48 3.39 -19.05 -12.78
CA THR A 48 4.69 -19.00 -12.10
C THR A 48 5.00 -17.58 -11.63
N ALA A 49 4.85 -16.58 -12.50
CA ALA A 49 5.09 -15.19 -12.15
C ALA A 49 4.13 -14.68 -11.07
N ASN A 50 2.85 -15.02 -11.16
CA ASN A 50 1.83 -14.64 -10.18
C ASN A 50 2.14 -15.22 -8.79
N THR A 51 2.50 -16.51 -8.73
CA THR A 51 2.93 -17.15 -7.48
C THR A 51 4.18 -16.48 -6.91
N GLY A 52 5.14 -16.13 -7.77
CA GLY A 52 6.34 -15.38 -7.38
C GLY A 52 6.03 -14.00 -6.81
N ALA A 53 5.08 -13.26 -7.40
CA ALA A 53 4.65 -11.96 -6.89
C ALA A 53 4.01 -12.07 -5.50
N ILE A 54 3.15 -13.06 -5.27
CA ILE A 54 2.52 -13.32 -3.97
C ILE A 54 3.57 -13.65 -2.90
N ALA A 55 4.56 -14.49 -3.23
CA ALA A 55 5.65 -14.83 -2.33
C ALA A 55 6.51 -13.60 -1.98
N ALA A 56 6.80 -12.75 -2.98
CA ALA A 56 7.56 -11.52 -2.78
C ALA A 56 6.81 -10.51 -1.89
N ASP A 57 5.50 -10.34 -2.10
CA ASP A 57 4.69 -9.45 -1.26
C ASP A 57 4.64 -9.94 0.19
N THR A 58 4.43 -11.24 0.40
CA THR A 58 4.47 -11.87 1.73
C THR A 58 5.83 -11.65 2.41
N ALA A 59 6.93 -11.82 1.67
CA ALA A 59 8.27 -11.58 2.19
C ALA A 59 8.48 -10.10 2.57
N ALA A 60 8.03 -9.16 1.73
CA ALA A 60 8.11 -7.73 2.00
C ALA A 60 7.33 -7.33 3.26
N GLN A 61 6.11 -7.85 3.42
CA GLN A 61 5.30 -7.66 4.62
C GLN A 61 6.02 -8.20 5.88
N GLY A 62 6.61 -9.38 5.79
CA GLY A 62 7.42 -9.96 6.87
C GLY A 62 8.62 -9.07 7.26
N GLN A 63 9.35 -8.55 6.27
CA GLN A 63 10.48 -7.64 6.53
C GLN A 63 10.03 -6.31 7.14
N HIS A 64 8.88 -5.79 6.73
CA HIS A 64 8.31 -4.59 7.35
C HIS A 64 7.93 -4.83 8.81
N ALA A 65 7.29 -5.96 9.13
CA ALA A 65 6.97 -6.30 10.51
C ALA A 65 8.24 -6.36 11.40
N VAL A 66 9.29 -7.05 10.94
CA VAL A 66 10.57 -7.12 11.68
C VAL A 66 11.20 -5.74 11.90
N LYS A 67 11.20 -4.90 10.86
CA LYS A 67 11.73 -3.53 10.93
C LYS A 67 10.90 -2.67 11.90
N ASP A 68 9.58 -2.81 11.87
CA ASP A 68 8.67 -2.04 12.72
C ASP A 68 8.80 -2.46 14.19
N ASP A 69 8.96 -3.76 14.47
CA ASP A 69 9.27 -4.28 15.80
C ASP A 69 10.61 -3.74 16.32
N ALA A 70 11.67 -3.81 15.51
CA ALA A 70 12.99 -3.28 15.87
C ALA A 70 12.95 -1.75 16.14
N LEU A 71 12.14 -1.01 15.38
CA LEU A 71 11.94 0.42 15.60
C LEU A 71 11.17 0.70 16.89
N ALA A 72 10.17 -0.13 17.23
CA ALA A 72 9.42 -0.02 18.48
C ALA A 72 10.33 -0.24 19.69
N ASP A 73 11.20 -1.26 19.65
CA ASP A 73 12.16 -1.56 20.71
C ASP A 73 13.20 -0.45 20.89
N LEU A 74 13.72 0.08 19.77
CA LEU A 74 14.61 1.23 19.78
C LEU A 74 13.92 2.45 20.39
N ALA A 75 12.70 2.76 19.96
CA ALA A 75 11.93 3.89 20.48
C ALA A 75 11.60 3.73 21.97
N HIS A 76 11.31 2.52 22.43
CA HIS A 76 11.10 2.23 23.83
C HIS A 76 12.36 2.54 24.66
N SER A 77 13.51 2.02 24.21
CA SER A 77 14.80 2.22 24.88
C SER A 77 15.15 3.71 24.95
N LEU A 78 15.01 4.43 23.84
CA LEU A 78 15.23 5.88 23.80
C LEU A 78 14.31 6.63 24.76
N ARG A 79 13.03 6.26 24.87
CA ARG A 79 12.10 6.89 25.82
C ARG A 79 12.52 6.67 27.27
N VAL A 80 13.04 5.49 27.60
CA VAL A 80 13.55 5.18 28.94
C VAL A 80 14.75 6.08 29.27
N ASP A 81 15.72 6.17 28.36
CA ASP A 81 16.91 7.00 28.54
C ASP A 81 16.57 8.49 28.65
N LEU A 82 15.65 8.98 27.81
CA LEU A 82 15.20 10.36 27.85
C LEU A 82 14.47 10.68 29.16
N LYS A 83 13.61 9.78 29.66
CA LYS A 83 12.93 9.96 30.95
C LYS A 83 13.91 9.98 32.12
N TYR A 84 14.93 9.13 32.09
CA TYR A 84 16.03 9.17 33.05
C TYR A 84 16.80 10.50 32.96
N GLY A 85 17.15 10.93 31.75
CA GLY A 85 17.83 12.20 31.51
C GLY A 85 17.05 13.39 32.04
N GLU A 86 15.73 13.41 31.84
CA GLU A 86 14.84 14.45 32.37
C GLU A 86 14.84 14.47 33.90
N PHE A 87 14.73 13.30 34.54
CA PHE A 87 14.80 13.19 35.99
C PHE A 87 16.17 13.59 36.56
N ALA A 88 17.26 13.25 35.86
CA ALA A 88 18.63 13.56 36.29
C ALA A 88 19.02 15.02 36.05
N ALA A 89 18.47 15.64 35.01
CA ALA A 89 18.75 17.03 34.68
C ALA A 89 18.04 18.02 35.63
N ARG A 90 16.86 17.67 36.18
CA ARG A 90 16.01 18.52 37.05
C ARG A 90 15.99 20.01 36.69
N ASP A 91 16.93 20.78 37.24
CA ASP A 91 17.01 22.24 37.15
C ASP A 91 18.03 22.73 36.09
N GLU A 92 18.71 21.82 35.41
CA GLU A 92 19.76 22.09 34.41
C GLU A 92 19.36 21.61 33.00
N PRO A 93 18.40 22.27 32.34
CA PRO A 93 17.89 21.86 31.02
C PRO A 93 18.95 21.88 29.90
N GLU A 94 20.06 22.61 30.10
CA GLU A 94 21.20 22.60 29.19
C GLU A 94 21.87 21.21 29.09
N LYS A 95 21.73 20.34 30.11
CA LYS A 95 22.23 18.97 30.05
C LYS A 95 21.45 18.11 29.06
N LEU A 96 20.13 18.30 28.94
CA LEU A 96 19.30 17.60 27.96
C LEU A 96 19.65 18.02 26.53
N LYS A 97 19.93 19.30 26.29
CA LYS A 97 20.33 19.80 24.96
C LYS A 97 21.61 19.13 24.44
N ARG A 98 22.51 18.69 25.33
CA ARG A 98 23.71 17.92 24.94
C ARG A 98 23.37 16.56 24.35
N LEU A 99 22.21 15.99 24.70
CA LEU A 99 21.68 14.75 24.11
C LEU A 99 20.88 15.02 22.82
N GLY A 100 20.85 16.26 22.33
CA GLY A 100 19.98 16.65 21.23
C GLY A 100 18.49 16.68 21.59
N TRP A 101 18.14 16.49 22.86
CA TRP A 101 16.78 16.51 23.37
C TRP A 101 16.48 17.85 24.05
N SER A 102 15.30 18.39 23.84
CA SER A 102 14.87 19.61 24.52
C SER A 102 13.45 19.42 25.04
N PRO A 103 13.12 19.89 26.25
CA PRO A 103 11.74 19.90 26.70
C PRO A 103 10.89 20.60 25.65
N ARG A 104 9.73 20.01 25.34
CA ARG A 104 8.79 20.55 24.36
C ARG A 104 8.51 22.01 24.69
N ARG A 105 8.87 22.92 23.77
CA ARG A 105 8.45 24.33 23.84
C ARG A 105 6.93 24.36 23.95
N GLU A 106 6.39 25.02 24.97
CA GLU A 106 4.94 25.19 25.08
C GLU A 106 4.41 25.73 23.76
N GLY A 107 3.44 25.03 23.17
CA GLY A 107 2.85 25.43 21.91
C GLY A 107 2.14 26.76 22.12
N THR A 108 2.59 27.81 21.44
CA THR A 108 1.82 29.05 21.33
C THR A 108 0.42 28.70 20.84
N PRO A 109 -0.66 29.05 21.58
CA PRO A 109 -2.02 28.81 21.12
C PRO A 109 -2.20 29.43 19.74
N LEU A 110 -2.54 28.61 18.74
CA LEU A 110 -2.87 29.12 17.42
C LEU A 110 -4.18 29.93 17.55
N PRO A 111 -4.24 31.16 17.00
CA PRO A 111 -5.49 31.91 17.01
C PRO A 111 -6.57 31.11 16.27
N PRO A 112 -7.83 31.16 16.72
CA PRO A 112 -8.91 30.41 16.10
C PRO A 112 -9.02 30.77 14.61
N VAL A 113 -9.03 29.76 13.76
CA VAL A 113 -9.35 29.91 12.33
C VAL A 113 -10.76 30.47 12.22
N LYS A 114 -10.90 31.67 11.67
CA LYS A 114 -12.21 32.25 11.39
C LYS A 114 -12.77 31.49 10.20
N CYS A 115 -13.70 30.56 10.45
CA CYS A 115 -14.56 30.04 9.38
C CYS A 115 -15.48 31.19 8.96
N GLU A 116 -15.07 31.98 7.96
CA GLU A 116 -16.01 32.84 7.25
C GLU A 116 -17.01 31.95 6.52
N THR A 117 -18.16 31.79 7.17
CA THR A 117 -19.35 31.19 6.57
C THR A 117 -19.78 32.12 5.44
N SER A 118 -19.38 31.77 4.21
CA SER A 118 -19.91 32.37 3.00
C SER A 118 -21.36 31.93 2.86
N ALA A 119 -22.28 32.77 3.36
CA ALA A 119 -23.70 32.63 3.12
C ALA A 119 -23.99 33.02 1.65
N SER A 120 -23.88 32.05 0.76
CA SER A 120 -24.38 32.11 -0.61
C SER A 120 -25.72 31.36 -0.69
N GLY A 121 -26.79 32.08 -1.00
CA GLY A 121 -28.14 31.52 -1.24
C GLY A 121 -29.24 32.55 -0.94
N ALA A 122 -29.61 33.42 -1.88
CA ALA A 122 -30.56 33.21 -2.98
C ALA A 122 -32.04 33.43 -2.62
N ARG A 123 -32.60 34.48 -3.25
CA ARG A 123 -33.97 34.69 -3.77
C ARG A 123 -35.20 34.56 -2.84
N GLY A 124 -36.02 35.61 -2.87
CA GLY A 124 -37.46 35.53 -2.62
C GLY A 124 -38.12 36.86 -2.26
N THR A 125 -38.48 37.67 -3.25
CA THR A 125 -39.51 38.72 -3.11
C THR A 125 -40.88 38.09 -2.83
N PRO A 126 -41.74 38.77 -2.06
CA PRO A 126 -43.02 39.16 -2.66
C PRO A 126 -43.52 40.54 -2.17
N GLY A 127 -44.30 41.21 -3.02
CA GLY A 127 -45.01 42.46 -2.72
C GLY A 127 -45.26 43.26 -3.98
#